data_AF-A0A9Q4XNY2-F1
#
_entry.id   AF-A0A9Q4XNY2-F1
#
_cell.length_a   1.000
_cell.length_b   1.000
_cell.length_c   1.000
_cell.angle_alpha   90.00
_cell.angle_beta   90.00
_cell.angle_gamma   90.00
#
_symmetry.space_group_name_H-M   'P 1'
#
loop_
_entity.id
_entity.type
_entity.pdbx_description
1 polymer ?
#
loop_
_entity_poly.entity_id
_entity_poly.type
_entity_poly.pdbx_seq_one_letter_code
_entity_poly.pdbx_strand_id
1 'polypeptide(L)'
;MHTQKVNGAAPESAEQLRKGTDASQENARIARGLAASAFARLQDGVSFTVSRITVHGDAQAEIRRHGELVWRAWSFEPEFMPDLMQNLRSVMR
;
A
#
# COMPACT_ATOMS: atom_id res chain seq x y z
N MET A 1 -6.20 -35.35 34.96
CA MET A 1 -6.31 -34.18 34.07
C MET A 1 -4.93 -33.61 33.87
N HIS A 2 -4.40 -33.68 32.65
CA HIS A 2 -3.07 -33.16 32.31
C HIS A 2 -3.27 -31.90 31.45
N THR A 3 -3.05 -30.73 32.03
CA THR A 3 -3.10 -29.46 31.31
C THR A 3 -1.79 -29.31 30.53
N GLN A 4 -1.83 -29.60 29.23
CA GLN A 4 -0.72 -29.24 28.33
C GLN A 4 -0.66 -27.71 28.25
N LYS A 5 0.45 -27.13 28.71
CA LYS A 5 0.77 -25.74 28.43
C LYS A 5 1.15 -25.64 26.95
N VAL A 6 0.33 -24.95 26.17
CA VAL A 6 0.70 -24.52 24.83
C VAL A 6 1.83 -23.50 24.96
N ASN A 7 3.05 -23.90 24.65
CA ASN A 7 4.17 -22.97 24.53
C ASN A 7 3.88 -22.04 23.35
N GLY A 8 4.02 -20.74 23.61
CA GLY A 8 3.53 -19.64 22.79
C GLY A 8 4.07 -19.62 21.36
N ALA A 9 3.28 -18.99 20.50
CA ALA A 9 3.63 -18.70 19.12
C ALA A 9 5.02 -18.05 19.04
N ALA A 10 5.83 -18.60 18.13
CA ALA A 10 7.26 -18.45 18.04
C ALA A 10 7.70 -17.00 17.71
N PRO A 11 8.88 -16.56 18.21
CA PRO A 11 9.44 -15.23 17.94
C PRO A 11 9.57 -14.92 16.43
N GLU A 12 9.75 -15.95 15.60
CA GLU A 12 9.83 -15.81 14.14
C GLU A 12 8.53 -15.30 13.50
N SER A 13 7.37 -15.68 14.04
CA SER A 13 6.06 -15.18 13.56
C SER A 13 5.87 -13.71 13.92
N ALA A 14 6.32 -13.29 15.11
CA ALA A 14 6.27 -11.88 15.52
C ALA A 14 7.24 -11.01 14.70
N GLU A 15 8.42 -11.54 14.37
CA GLU A 15 9.39 -10.83 13.53
C GLU A 15 8.92 -10.71 12.08
N GLN A 16 8.35 -11.76 11.49
CA GLN A 16 7.76 -11.70 10.15
C GLN A 16 6.59 -10.72 10.09
N LEU A 17 5.72 -10.72 11.12
CA LEU A 17 4.62 -9.76 11.22
C LEU A 17 5.14 -8.31 11.26
N ARG A 18 6.14 -8.04 12.10
CA ARG A 18 6.77 -6.71 12.21
C ARG A 18 7.37 -6.27 10.87
N LYS A 19 8.12 -7.14 10.20
CA LYS A 19 8.70 -6.84 8.87
C LYS A 19 7.62 -6.52 7.83
N GLY A 20 6.52 -7.26 7.82
CA GLY A 20 5.39 -6.99 6.94
C GLY A 20 4.71 -5.64 7.22
N THR A 21 4.51 -5.31 8.49
CA THR A 21 3.95 -4.01 8.89
C THR A 21 4.89 -2.84 8.53
N ASP A 22 6.18 -2.98 8.79
CA ASP A 22 7.18 -1.95 8.46
C ASP A 22 7.23 -1.70 6.93
N ALA A 23 7.20 -2.77 6.13
CA ALA A 23 7.16 -2.69 4.67
C ALA A 23 5.89 -1.99 4.16
N SER A 24 4.72 -2.35 4.68
CA SER A 24 3.46 -1.71 4.29
C SER A 24 3.43 -0.22 4.64
N GLN A 25 3.91 0.16 5.83
CA GLN A 25 3.97 1.57 6.21
C GLN A 25 4.94 2.37 5.34
N GLU A 26 6.07 1.78 4.95
CA GLU A 26 7.02 2.42 4.04
C GLU A 26 6.43 2.60 2.64
N ASN A 27 5.79 1.56 2.09
CA ASN A 27 5.04 1.63 0.85
C ASN A 27 3.99 2.76 0.90
N ALA A 28 3.25 2.89 2.00
CA ALA A 28 2.27 3.94 2.20
C ALA A 28 2.90 5.35 2.23
N ARG A 29 4.10 5.51 2.82
CA ARG A 29 4.83 6.80 2.82
C ARG A 29 5.27 7.19 1.42
N ILE A 30 5.88 6.25 0.68
CA ILE A 30 6.34 6.46 -0.70
C ILE A 30 5.16 6.85 -1.59
N ALA A 31 4.05 6.10 -1.53
CA ALA A 31 2.86 6.38 -2.33
C ALA A 31 2.29 7.79 -2.07
N ARG A 32 2.28 8.26 -0.81
CA ARG A 32 1.85 9.63 -0.50
C ARG A 32 2.78 10.69 -1.07
N GLY A 33 4.09 10.47 -1.01
CA GLY A 33 5.07 11.38 -1.62
C GLY A 33 4.90 11.47 -3.15
N LEU A 34 4.61 10.34 -3.79
CA LEU A 34 4.27 10.29 -5.21
C LEU A 34 2.97 11.04 -5.49
N ALA A 35 1.91 10.81 -4.72
CA ALA A 35 0.64 11.51 -4.92
C ALA A 35 0.78 13.03 -4.78
N ALA A 36 1.58 13.50 -3.81
CA ALA A 36 1.86 14.92 -3.61
C ALA A 36 2.64 15.57 -4.76
N SER A 37 3.42 14.79 -5.53
CA SER A 37 4.27 15.30 -6.61
C SER A 37 3.76 14.98 -8.03
N ALA A 38 2.82 14.04 -8.17
CA ALA A 38 2.37 13.55 -9.48
C ALA A 38 1.44 14.51 -10.23
N PHE A 39 0.76 15.43 -9.54
CA PHE A 39 -0.34 16.23 -10.12
C PHE A 39 0.00 16.88 -11.47
N ALA A 40 1.17 17.52 -11.58
CA ALA A 40 1.59 18.21 -12.82
C ALA A 40 1.96 17.26 -13.97
N ARG A 41 2.08 15.95 -13.71
CA ARG A 41 2.59 14.94 -14.66
C ARG A 41 1.51 13.97 -15.12
N LEU A 42 0.31 14.01 -14.54
CA LEU A 42 -0.79 13.12 -14.91
C LEU A 42 -1.45 13.58 -16.23
N GLN A 43 -1.92 12.61 -17.03
CA GLN A 43 -2.77 12.85 -18.20
C GLN A 43 -4.07 13.56 -17.82
N ASP A 44 -4.73 14.20 -18.79
CA ASP A 44 -5.97 14.95 -18.52
C ASP A 44 -7.07 14.02 -18.00
N GLY A 45 -7.76 14.48 -16.96
CA GLY A 45 -8.81 13.73 -16.29
C GLY A 45 -8.33 12.54 -15.45
N VAL A 46 -7.02 12.34 -15.30
CA VAL A 46 -6.47 11.32 -14.38
C VAL A 46 -6.29 11.92 -12.99
N SER A 47 -6.66 11.16 -11.97
CA SER A 47 -6.31 11.46 -10.57
C SER A 47 -5.60 10.28 -9.93
N PHE A 48 -4.65 10.60 -9.05
CA PHE A 48 -3.96 9.65 -8.20
C PHE A 48 -4.11 10.10 -6.74
N THR A 49 -4.71 9.28 -5.90
CA THR A 49 -4.98 9.59 -4.49
C THR A 49 -4.49 8.47 -3.59
N VAL A 50 -4.10 8.84 -2.36
CA VAL A 50 -3.69 7.88 -1.33
C VAL A 50 -4.43 8.21 -0.04
N SER A 51 -5.29 7.28 0.37
CA SER A 51 -6.12 7.39 1.57
C SER A 51 -5.45 6.67 2.73
N ARG A 52 -5.32 7.34 3.88
CA ARG A 52 -4.76 6.76 5.10
C ARG A 52 -5.88 6.04 5.86
N ILE A 53 -6.08 4.75 5.59
CA ILE A 53 -7.20 4.00 6.18
C ILE A 53 -6.71 2.67 6.76
N THR A 54 -5.84 2.70 7.78
CA THR A 54 -5.84 1.67 8.84
C THR A 54 -5.29 2.25 10.14
N VAL A 55 -5.61 1.62 11.27
CA VAL A 55 -4.98 1.91 12.57
C VAL A 55 -3.50 1.49 12.61
N HIS A 56 -3.07 0.66 11.64
CA HIS A 56 -1.73 0.11 11.53
C HIS A 56 -0.82 0.89 10.57
N GLY A 57 -1.32 1.97 9.97
CA GLY A 57 -0.54 2.88 9.14
C GLY A 57 -0.50 2.53 7.65
N ASP A 58 -1.19 1.48 7.23
CA ASP A 58 -1.38 1.11 5.83
C ASP A 58 -2.20 2.18 5.09
N ALA A 59 -2.07 2.17 3.77
CA ALA A 59 -2.81 3.07 2.91
C ALA A 59 -3.41 2.34 1.71
N GLN A 60 -4.50 2.89 1.22
CA GLN A 60 -5.08 2.51 -0.06
C GLN A 60 -4.73 3.57 -1.10
N ALA A 61 -4.21 3.12 -2.23
CA ALA A 61 -3.90 3.96 -3.38
C ALA A 61 -4.95 3.75 -4.47
N GLU A 62 -5.38 4.82 -5.13
CA GLU A 62 -6.34 4.77 -6.22
C GLU A 62 -5.89 5.61 -7.41
N ILE A 63 -6.01 5.04 -8.62
CA ILE A 63 -5.89 5.77 -9.89
C ILE A 63 -7.26 5.77 -10.55
N ARG A 64 -7.74 6.96 -10.90
CA ARG A 64 -9.00 7.16 -11.61
C ARG A 64 -8.78 7.91 -12.91
N ARG A 65 -9.61 7.62 -13.91
CA ARG A 65 -9.65 8.34 -15.19
C ARG A 65 -11.07 8.80 -15.45
N HIS A 66 -11.26 10.11 -15.58
CA HIS A 66 -12.59 10.75 -15.71
C HIS A 66 -13.59 10.30 -14.64
N GLY A 67 -13.11 10.06 -13.42
CA GLY A 67 -13.92 9.59 -12.29
C GLY A 67 -14.10 8.07 -12.19
N GLU A 68 -13.77 7.32 -13.25
CA GLU A 68 -13.83 5.86 -13.25
C GLU A 68 -12.59 5.26 -12.57
N LEU A 69 -12.79 4.21 -11.76
CA LEU A 69 -11.70 3.50 -11.10
C LEU A 69 -10.94 2.64 -12.10
N VAL A 70 -9.65 2.94 -12.29
CA VAL A 70 -8.76 2.20 -13.20
C VAL A 70 -7.94 1.17 -12.42
N TRP A 71 -7.40 1.58 -11.26
CA TRP A 71 -6.57 0.73 -10.43
C TRP A 71 -6.68 1.10 -8.95
N ARG A 72 -6.58 0.10 -8.08
CA ARG A 72 -6.57 0.25 -6.62
C ARG A 72 -5.82 -0.90 -5.98
N ALA A 73 -4.99 -0.58 -4.99
CA ALA A 73 -4.33 -1.58 -4.15
C ALA A 73 -4.05 -1.04 -2.73
N TRP A 74 -3.81 -1.96 -1.80
CA TRP A 74 -3.36 -1.67 -0.44
C TRP A 74 -1.84 -1.79 -0.30
N SER A 75 -1.25 -0.96 0.54
CA SER A 75 0.21 -0.89 0.73
C SER A 75 0.84 -2.18 1.29
N PHE A 76 0.05 -3.06 1.91
CA PHE A 76 0.50 -4.36 2.41
C PHE A 76 0.52 -5.44 1.33
N GLU A 77 -0.06 -5.18 0.15
CA GLU A 77 -0.04 -6.15 -0.93
C GLU A 77 1.40 -6.33 -1.45
N PRO A 78 1.83 -7.57 -1.72
CA PRO A 78 3.22 -7.87 -2.08
C PRO A 78 3.67 -7.16 -3.36
N GLU A 79 2.77 -7.01 -4.33
CA GLU A 79 3.04 -6.36 -5.63
C GLU A 79 2.66 -4.87 -5.66
N PHE A 80 2.32 -4.28 -4.51
CA PHE A 80 1.83 -2.90 -4.44
C PHE A 80 2.73 -1.89 -5.16
N MET A 81 4.04 -1.90 -4.86
CA MET A 81 4.98 -0.94 -5.44
C MET A 81 5.26 -1.20 -6.93
N PRO A 82 5.56 -2.43 -7.38
CA PRO A 82 5.67 -2.75 -8.81
C PRO A 82 4.45 -2.32 -9.62
N ASP A 83 3.25 -2.64 -9.14
CA ASP A 83 1.99 -2.32 -9.83
C ASP A 83 1.71 -0.82 -9.82
N LEU A 84 1.93 -0.14 -8.69
CA LEU A 84 1.79 1.31 -8.60
C LEU A 84 2.68 2.01 -9.62
N MET A 85 3.95 1.62 -9.71
CA MET A 85 4.91 2.22 -10.63
C MET A 85 4.55 1.93 -12.10
N GLN A 86 4.04 0.74 -12.39
CA GLN A 86 3.57 0.40 -13.73
C GLN A 86 2.34 1.22 -14.13
N ASN A 87 1.34 1.32 -13.25
CA ASN A 87 0.12 2.08 -13.51
C ASN A 87 0.39 3.59 -13.58
N LEU A 88 1.27 4.14 -12.74
CA LEU A 88 1.66 5.55 -12.85
C LEU A 88 2.34 5.84 -14.19
N ARG A 89 3.24 4.97 -14.65
CA ARG A 89 3.88 5.15 -15.97
C ARG A 89 2.88 5.17 -17.13
N SER A 90 1.78 4.41 -17.05
CA SER A 90 0.80 4.36 -18.14
C SER A 90 -0.13 5.58 -18.18
N VAL A 91 -0.25 6.33 -17.06
CA VAL A 91 -1.16 7.48 -16.93
C VAL A 91 -0.44 8.83 -16.78
N MET A 92 0.89 8.83 -16.82
CA MET A 92 1.70 10.05 -16.86
C MET A 92 1.88 10.56 -18.31
N ARG A 93 2.20 11.85 -18.46
CA ARG A 93 2.57 12.52 -19.71
C ARG A 93 4.09 12.55 -19.91
#